data_AF-A0A2V9Z270-F1
#
_entry.id   AF-A0A2V9Z270-F1
#
_cell.length_a   1.000
_cell.length_b   1.000
_cell.length_c   1.000
_cell.angle_alpha   90.00
_cell.angle_beta   90.00
_cell.angle_gamma   90.00
#
_symmetry.space_group_name_H-M   'P 1'
#
loop_
_entity.id
_entity.type
_entity.pdbx_description
1 polymer ?
#
loop_
_entity_poly.entity_id
_entity_poly.type
_entity_poly.pdbx_seq_one_letter_code
_entity_poly.pdbx_strand_id
1 'polypeptide(L)' 'MTTRAVTSNLPAELKTRIEARQAKVAIIGMGYVGLPLALLYVGQKFPVTGFDI' A
#
# COMPACT_ATOMS: atom_id res chain seq x y z
N MET A 1 -15.00 -21.46 21.45
CA MET A 1 -14.36 -20.41 20.64
C MET A 1 -13.83 -21.07 19.37
N THR A 2 -14.57 -20.99 18.28
CA THR A 2 -14.24 -21.67 17.01
C THR A 2 -13.37 -20.75 16.16
N THR A 3 -12.08 -21.05 16.07
CA THR A 3 -11.17 -20.41 15.12
C THR A 3 -11.54 -20.86 13.71
N ARG A 4 -12.26 -20.02 12.96
CA ARG A 4 -12.38 -20.17 11.50
C ARG A 4 -11.03 -19.79 10.91
N ALA A 5 -10.30 -20.77 10.40
CA ALA A 5 -9.27 -20.51 9.40
C ALA A 5 -9.99 -19.91 8.18
N VAL A 6 -9.98 -18.58 8.07
CA VAL A 6 -10.37 -17.90 6.85
C VAL A 6 -9.26 -18.22 5.85
N THR A 7 -9.56 -19.06 4.86
CA THR A 7 -8.78 -19.14 3.63
C THR A 7 -8.94 -17.80 2.91
N SER A 8 -8.24 -16.79 3.40
CA SER A 8 -8.16 -15.50 2.73
C SER A 8 -7.31 -15.73 1.49
N ASN A 9 -7.92 -15.57 0.33
CA ASN A 9 -7.18 -15.53 -0.92
C ASN A 9 -6.44 -14.18 -0.98
N LEU A 10 -5.40 -14.04 -0.14
CA LEU A 10 -4.60 -12.84 0.07
C LEU A 10 -4.21 -12.17 -1.26
N PRO A 11 -3.72 -12.91 -2.27
CA PRO A 11 -3.37 -12.31 -3.56
C PRO A 11 -4.57 -11.66 -4.26
N ALA A 12 -5.74 -12.30 -4.25
CA ALA A 12 -6.94 -11.75 -4.88
C ALA A 12 -7.47 -10.53 -4.11
N GLU A 13 -7.47 -10.58 -2.77
CA GLU A 13 -7.88 -9.44 -1.95
C GLU A 13 -6.95 -8.24 -2.14
N LEU A 14 -5.63 -8.46 -2.12
CA LEU A 14 -4.64 -7.41 -2.36
C LEU A 14 -4.81 -6.83 -3.77
N LYS A 15 -5.01 -7.68 -4.78
CA LYS A 15 -5.24 -7.24 -6.17
C LYS A 15 -6.46 -6.31 -6.25
N THR A 16 -7.60 -6.71 -5.68
CA THR A 16 -8.81 -5.88 -5.62
C THR A 16 -8.52 -4.53 -4.95
N ARG A 17 -7.74 -4.51 -3.86
CA ARG A 17 -7.38 -3.26 -3.18
C ARG A 17 -6.44 -2.37 -3.99
N ILE A 18 -5.53 -2.95 -4.78
CA ILE A 18 -4.65 -2.20 -5.68
C ILE A 18 -5.48 -1.57 -6.82
N GLU A 19 -6.37 -2.37 -7.42
CA GLU A 19 -7.29 -1.91 -8.48
C GLU A 19 -8.19 -0.77 -7.97
N ALA A 20 -8.74 -0.91 -6.76
CA ALA A 20 -9.58 0.08 -6.10
C ALA A 20 -8.82 1.28 -5.49
N ARG A 21 -7.48 1.34 -5.58
CA ARG A 21 -6.63 2.38 -4.94
C ARG A 21 -6.76 2.44 -3.41
N GLN A 22 -7.11 1.33 -2.78
CA GLN A 22 -7.24 1.18 -1.32
C GLN A 22 -6.06 0.43 -0.67
N ALA A 23 -5.15 -0.09 -1.48
CA ALA A 23 -3.86 -0.58 -0.99
C ALA A 23 -3.01 0.60 -0.49
N LYS A 24 -2.36 0.42 0.66
CA LYS A 24 -1.48 1.45 1.24
C LYS A 24 -0.07 1.25 0.68
N VAL A 25 0.56 2.34 0.24
CA VAL A 25 1.95 2.35 -0.23
C VAL A 25 2.83 2.94 0.86
N ALA A 26 3.81 2.16 1.34
CA ALA A 26 4.82 2.65 2.27
C ALA A 26 6.14 2.89 1.51
N ILE A 27 6.76 4.05 1.71
CA ILE A 27 8.04 4.40 1.09
C ILE A 27 9.03 4.72 2.19
N ILE A 28 10.15 4.00 2.19
CA ILE A 28 11.23 4.11 3.18
C ILE A 28 12.41 4.85 2.55
N GLY A 29 12.82 5.95 3.18
CA GLY A 29 13.82 6.92 2.70
C GLY A 29 13.19 8.03 1.87
N MET A 30 13.16 9.26 2.40
CA MET A 30 12.52 10.45 1.80
C MET A 30 13.53 11.41 1.15
N GLY A 31 14.61 10.85 0.61
CA GLY A 31 15.58 11.60 -0.18
C GLY A 31 15.11 11.90 -1.61
N TYR A 32 16.07 12.22 -2.48
CA TYR A 32 15.83 12.61 -3.87
C TYR A 32 14.94 11.65 -4.67
N VAL A 33 14.94 10.35 -4.36
CA VAL A 33 14.11 9.36 -5.06
C VAL A 33 12.77 9.14 -4.35
N GLY A 34 12.79 9.02 -3.02
CA GLY A 34 11.61 8.64 -2.25
C GLY A 34 10.53 9.73 -2.23
N LEU A 35 10.93 11.00 -2.15
CA LEU A 35 9.97 12.09 -2.12
C LEU A 35 9.21 12.25 -3.45
N PRO A 36 9.87 12.30 -4.64
CA PRO A 36 9.14 12.26 -5.91
C PRO A 36 8.30 11.01 -6.11
N LEU A 37 8.76 9.84 -5.63
CA LEU A 37 8.00 8.60 -5.71
C LEU A 37 6.72 8.66 -4.86
N ALA A 38 6.79 9.25 -3.67
CA ALA A 38 5.62 9.46 -2.82
C ALA A 38 4.59 10.35 -3.50
N LEU A 39 5.03 11.47 -4.08
CA LEU A 39 4.17 12.39 -4.83
C LEU A 39 3.52 11.70 -6.03
N LEU A 40 4.25 10.84 -6.75
CA LEU A 40 3.71 10.06 -7.86
C LEU A 40 2.53 9.19 -7.40
N TYR A 41 2.69 8.42 -6.33
CA TYR A 41 1.63 7.53 -5.85
C TYR A 41 0.44 8.27 -5.21
N VAL A 42 0.69 9.40 -4.57
CA VAL A 42 -0.36 10.33 -4.15
C VAL A 42 -1.14 10.83 -5.38
N GLY A 43 -0.45 11.21 -6.45
CA GLY A 43 -1.07 11.61 -7.72
C GLY A 43 -1.90 10.50 -8.37
N GLN A 44 -1.51 9.24 -8.17
CA GLN A 44 -2.29 8.05 -8.58
C GLN A 44 -3.44 7.68 -7.63
N LYS A 45 -3.70 8.53 -6.61
CA LYS A 45 -4.76 8.39 -5.61
C LYS A 45 -4.58 7.23 -4.63
N PHE A 46 -3.36 6.75 -4.45
CA PHE A 46 -3.09 5.78 -3.39
C PHE A 46 -2.89 6.48 -2.03
N PRO A 47 -3.34 5.86 -0.92
CA PRO A 47 -2.88 6.23 0.41
C PRO A 47 -1.38 5.93 0.53
N VAL A 48 -0.58 6.96 0.80
CA VAL A 48 0.88 6.84 0.93
C VAL A 48 1.32 7.19 2.35
N THR A 49 2.27 6.43 2.88
CA THR A 49 3.00 6.75 4.12
C THR A 49 4.50 6.76 3.83
N GLY A 50 5.15 7.90 4.06
CA GLY A 50 6.60 8.04 4.00
C GLY A 50 7.24 7.82 5.37
N PHE A 51 8.44 7.26 5.41
CA PHE A 51 9.26 7.13 6.62
C PHE A 51 10.73 7.40 6.27
N ASP A 52 11.45 8.07 7.17
CA ASP A 52 12.90 8.31 7.10
C ASP A 52 13.50 8.24 8.52
N ILE A 53 14.83 8.18 8.63
CA ILE A 53 15.57 8.04 9.90
C ILE A 53 15.61 9.31 10.75
#